data_AF-A0A3D3RF21-F1
#
_entry.id   AF-A0A3D3RF21-F1
#
_cell.length_a   1.000
_cell.length_b   1.000
_cell.length_c   1.000
_cell.angle_alpha   90.00
_cell.angle_beta   90.00
_cell.angle_gamma   90.00
#
_symmetry.space_group_name_H-M   'P 1'
#
loop_
_entity.id
_entity.type
_entity.pdbx_description
1 polymer ?
#
loop_
_entity_poly.entity_id
_entity_poly.type
_entity_poly.pdbx_seq_one_letter_code
_entity_poly.pdbx_strand_id
1 'polypeptide(L)' 'MARNLSDCSGVTRRNFVQAGLLGAGGLGLADLMKLKAEASIPAKQQDTNVILFWLSGGPGHMETWDPKP' A
#
# COMPACT_ATOMS: atom_id res chain seq x y z
N MET A 1 45.28 -10.76 -16.40
CA MET A 1 44.33 -10.21 -17.40
C MET A 1 43.15 -11.16 -17.51
N ALA A 2 42.11 -10.98 -16.70
CA ALA A 2 40.95 -11.85 -16.70
C ALA A 2 40.09 -11.54 -17.93
N ARG A 3 40.05 -12.44 -18.91
CA ARG A 3 39.10 -12.34 -20.02
C ARG A 3 37.75 -12.83 -19.49
N ASN A 4 36.84 -11.90 -19.21
CA ASN A 4 35.41 -12.21 -19.10
C ASN A 4 34.97 -12.70 -20.49
N LEU A 5 34.92 -14.01 -20.67
CA LEU A 5 34.15 -14.57 -21.77
C LEU A 5 32.70 -14.28 -21.44
N SER A 6 32.08 -13.39 -22.22
CA SER A 6 30.63 -13.29 -22.29
C SER A 6 30.08 -14.69 -22.55
N ASP A 7 29.61 -15.32 -21.49
CA ASP A 7 29.03 -16.64 -21.54
C ASP A 7 27.68 -16.52 -22.23
N CYS A 8 27.59 -17.03 -23.46
CA CYS A 8 26.33 -17.20 -24.17
C CYS A 8 25.55 -18.40 -23.57
N SER A 9 25.37 -18.47 -22.25
CA SER A 9 24.73 -19.60 -21.56
C SER A 9 23.21 -19.71 -21.78
N GLY A 10 22.68 -19.02 -22.80
CA GLY A 10 21.28 -19.12 -23.20
C GLY A 10 20.29 -18.59 -22.17
N VAL A 11 19.02 -18.88 -22.39
CA VAL A 11 17.96 -18.53 -21.44
C VAL A 11 18.04 -19.48 -20.25
N THR A 12 18.54 -18.99 -19.12
CA THR A 12 18.50 -19.77 -17.88
C THR A 12 17.07 -19.88 -17.36
N ARG A 13 16.78 -20.91 -16.55
CA ARG A 13 15.47 -21.07 -15.90
C ARG A 13 15.05 -19.82 -15.11
N ARG A 14 16.02 -19.15 -14.49
CA ARG A 14 15.79 -17.89 -13.76
C ARG A 14 15.38 -16.76 -14.69
N ASN A 15 16.03 -16.63 -15.85
CA ASN A 15 15.69 -15.62 -16.85
C ASN A 15 14.27 -15.86 -17.39
N PHE A 16 13.89 -17.12 -17.61
CA PHE A 16 12.52 -17.47 -18.04
C PHE A 16 11.48 -17.11 -16.99
N VAL A 17 11.70 -17.46 -15.71
CA VAL A 17 10.78 -17.10 -14.61
C VAL A 17 10.70 -15.58 -14.44
N GLN A 18 11.83 -14.88 -14.52
CA GLN A 18 11.87 -13.43 -14.40
C GLN A 18 11.13 -12.74 -15.55
N ALA A 19 11.39 -13.16 -16.80
CA ALA A 19 10.68 -12.63 -17.96
C ALA A 19 9.18 -12.97 -17.94
N GLY A 20 8.82 -14.18 -17.48
CA GLY A 20 7.42 -14.60 -17.32
C GLY A 20 6.68 -13.78 -16.26
N LEU A 21 7.29 -13.58 -15.09
CA LEU A 21 6.71 -12.75 -14.02
C LEU A 21 6.59 -11.29 -14.43
N LEU A 22 7.62 -10.72 -15.07
CA LEU A 22 7.60 -9.34 -15.56
C LEU A 22 6.60 -9.17 -16.70
N GLY A 23 6.49 -10.14 -17.60
CA GLY A 23 5.48 -10.14 -18.66
C GLY A 23 4.07 -10.21 -18.10
N ALA A 24 3.78 -11.18 -17.24
CA ALA A 24 2.47 -11.35 -16.64
C ALA A 24 2.06 -10.16 -15.75
N GLY A 25 2.98 -9.66 -14.91
CA GLY A 25 2.73 -8.49 -14.06
C GLY A 25 2.66 -7.18 -14.84
N GLY A 26 3.45 -7.05 -15.92
CA GLY A 26 3.47 -5.87 -16.79
C GLY A 26 2.18 -5.69 -17.58
N LEU A 27 1.52 -6.78 -18.01
CA LEU A 27 0.26 -6.73 -18.75
C LEU A 27 -0.88 -6.08 -17.94
N GLY A 28 -0.88 -6.24 -16.61
CA GLY A 28 -1.87 -5.64 -15.72
C GLY A 28 -1.51 -4.23 -15.22
N LEU A 29 -0.30 -3.74 -15.48
CA LEU A 29 0.19 -2.48 -14.91
C LEU A 29 -0.55 -1.25 -15.47
N ALA A 30 -0.93 -1.29 -16.74
CA ALA A 30 -1.68 -0.21 -17.38
C ALA A 30 -3.07 -0.04 -16.75
N ASP A 31 -3.74 -1.16 -16.45
CA ASP A 31 -5.05 -1.16 -15.82
C ASP A 31 -4.95 -0.70 -14.35
N LEU A 32 -3.92 -1.15 -13.61
CA LEU A 32 -3.62 -0.65 -12.27
C LEU A 32 -3.43 0.88 -12.27
N MET A 33 -2.63 1.42 -13.20
CA MET A 33 -2.41 2.87 -13.33
C MET A 33 -3.72 3.61 -13.64
N LYS A 34 -4.60 3.03 -14.45
CA LYS A 34 -5.93 3.57 -14.74
C LYS A 34 -6.83 3.58 -13.51
N LEU A 35 -6.92 2.47 -12.76
CA LEU A 35 -7.66 2.42 -11.49
C LEU A 35 -7.13 3.43 -10.47
N LYS A 36 -5.81 3.65 -10.42
CA LYS A 36 -5.21 4.66 -9.55
C LYS A 36 -5.61 6.09 -9.95
N ALA A 37 -5.70 6.36 -11.25
CA ALA A 37 -6.17 7.64 -11.76
C ALA A 37 -7.69 7.84 -11.52
N GLU A 38 -8.49 6.79 -11.60
CA GLU A 38 -9.91 6.84 -11.25
C GLU A 38 -10.12 7.02 -9.74
N ALA A 39 -9.26 6.41 -8.91
CA ALA A 39 -9.25 6.60 -7.46
C ALA A 39 -8.81 8.01 -7.02
N SER A 40 -8.22 8.82 -7.92
CA SER A 40 -7.97 10.25 -7.66
C SER A 40 -9.21 11.14 -7.84
N ILE A 41 -10.36 10.58 -8.22
CA ILE A 41 -11.64 11.26 -8.03
C ILE A 41 -11.84 11.36 -6.51
N PRO A 42 -11.87 12.57 -5.91
CA PRO A 42 -12.13 12.69 -4.50
C PRO A 42 -13.47 12.03 -4.22
N ALA A 43 -13.46 10.96 -3.42
CA ALA A 43 -14.69 10.47 -2.79
C ALA A 43 -15.37 11.69 -2.20
N LYS A 44 -16.68 11.86 -2.46
CA LYS A 44 -17.47 13.01 -2.00
C LYS A 44 -17.03 13.33 -0.58
N GLN A 45 -16.33 14.46 -0.40
CA GLN A 45 -15.84 14.88 0.90
C GLN A 45 -17.08 15.06 1.77
N GLN A 46 -17.32 14.09 2.64
CA GLN A 46 -18.32 14.24 3.67
C GLN A 46 -17.76 15.27 4.64
N ASP A 47 -18.54 16.32 4.92
CA ASP A 47 -18.21 17.35 5.89
C ASP A 47 -18.34 16.77 7.31
N THR A 48 -17.49 15.80 7.59
CA THR A 48 -17.47 15.03 8.82
C THR A 48 -16.52 15.70 9.79
N ASN A 49 -17.10 16.39 10.76
CA ASN A 49 -16.36 17.06 11.82
C ASN A 49 -16.13 16.08 12.98
N VAL A 50 -14.87 15.73 13.27
CA VAL A 50 -14.48 14.81 14.35
C VAL A 50 -13.66 15.57 15.39
N ILE A 51 -14.10 15.53 16.65
CA ILE A 51 -13.33 16.04 17.79
C ILE A 51 -12.64 14.85 18.46
N LEU A 52 -11.33 14.73 18.27
CA LEU A 52 -10.51 13.70 18.92
C LEU A 52 -9.98 14.21 20.26
N PHE A 53 -10.49 13.66 21.35
CA PHE A 53 -9.93 13.88 22.69
C PHE A 53 -8.96 12.75 23.04
N TRP A 54 -7.66 13.06 23.09
CA TRP A 54 -6.64 12.11 23.53
C TRP A 54 -6.47 12.20 25.05
N LEU A 55 -7.17 11.35 25.79
CA LEU A 55 -7.00 11.23 27.23
C LEU A 55 -5.92 10.18 27.50
N SER A 56 -4.82 10.59 28.12
CA SER A 56 -3.78 9.66 28.60
C SER A 56 -4.34 8.89 29.80
N GLY A 57 -5.05 7.79 29.51
CA GLY A 57 -5.91 7.08 30.44
C GLY A 57 -7.37 7.43 30.18
N GLY A 58 -8.25 6.41 30.14
CA GLY A 58 -9.69 6.61 29.93
C GLY A 58 -10.32 7.55 30.97
N PRO A 59 -11.58 7.97 30.77
CA PRO A 59 -12.24 8.90 31.67
C PRO A 59 -12.14 8.40 33.12
N GLY A 60 -11.60 9.24 34.00
CA GLY A 60 -11.52 8.92 35.43
C GLY A 60 -12.92 8.69 36.00
N HIS A 61 -13.01 7.96 37.11
CA HIS A 61 -14.29 7.66 37.76
C HIS A 61 -15.12 8.93 38.05
N MET A 62 -14.47 10.05 38.38
CA MET A 62 -15.11 11.36 38.60
C MET A 62 -15.78 11.95 37.34
N GLU A 63 -15.36 11.56 36.14
CA GLU A 63 -15.94 12.01 34.86
C GLU A 63 -17.13 11.14 34.43
N THR A 64 -17.22 9.91 34.94
CA THR A 64 -18.28 8.95 34.57
C THR A 64 -19.37 8.85 35.63
N TRP A 65 -19.03 9.06 36.90
CA TRP A 65 -19.92 8.89 38.03
C TRP A 65 -19.84 10.12 38.95
N ASP A 66 -20.92 10.90 39.00
CA ASP A 66 -21.14 11.96 39.99
C ASP A 66 -22.01 11.39 41.12
N PRO A 67 -21.42 10.96 42.26
CA PRO A 67 -22.21 10.55 43.40
C PRO A 67 -22.80 11.80 44.08
N LYS A 68 -23.93 12.28 43.53
CA LYS A 68 -24.91 13.05 44.30
C LYS A 68 -25.47 12.11 45.40
N PRO A 69 -25.61 12.57 46.66
CA PRO A 69 -25.85 11.73 47.83
C PRO A 69 -27.08 10.84 47.72
#